data_AF-G4YJL1-F1
#
_entry.id   AF-G4YJL1-F1
#
_cell.length_a   1.000
_cell.length_b   1.000
_cell.length_c   1.000
_cell.angle_alpha   90.00
_cell.angle_beta   90.00
_cell.angle_gamma   90.00
#
_symmetry.space_group_name_H-M   'P 1'
#
loop_
_entity.id
_entity.type
_entity.pdbx_description
1 polymer ?
#
loop_
_entity_poly.entity_id
_entity_poly.type
_entity_poly.pdbx_seq_one_letter_code
_entity_poly.pdbx_strand_id
1 'polypeptide(L)'
;MSLRSTSNGSVHGLVYSLVPAQPLPAVDLSKSFRGRLLPGFIHHTYIRRRYSRYYRQILLCATVSYCSGFLVPLVPASTGRVFAFLAFFLWMPSGFGSVTTLRYDIVRLVCRTFDFWFFSTITSVIVVTISMYFSDLRWLRMIIEWLRLHHVIFIDAHVLGLRSLIYILIFGMISLVTVLVWIMLGRVDGGSTFTVVKYGNEHGGFELSGLDVIGNGLASLALLLAKIIFRRRKTLRVRRKRSSSLVEYNSALDVCQLLVSWVSLLCTLTFTVSFAVFYQRQLLRLLFSSFDFMFYSFQVTSSYICVCSLYDWELPQCLMALSWWLWAHWIFTLDALTPTMRSMLKFRVRYAAPVLCLLLIDHVGLVYQIFLVGDTTR
;
A
#
# COMPACT_ATOMS: atom_id res chain seq x y z
N MET A 1 -19.20 -39.71 20.58
CA MET A 1 -19.56 -40.94 19.82
C MET A 1 -18.27 -41.52 19.28
N SER A 2 -17.95 -42.79 19.59
CA SER A 2 -16.66 -43.40 19.24
C SER A 2 -16.85 -44.45 18.14
N LEU A 3 -15.99 -44.43 17.13
CA LEU A 3 -15.90 -45.48 16.12
C LEU A 3 -14.49 -46.05 16.12
N ARG A 4 -14.38 -47.32 16.51
CA ARG A 4 -13.14 -48.08 16.57
C ARG A 4 -13.04 -48.91 15.30
N SER A 5 -12.09 -48.59 14.42
CA SER A 5 -11.76 -49.41 13.25
C SER A 5 -10.44 -50.13 13.49
N THR A 6 -10.43 -51.45 13.31
CA THR A 6 -9.24 -52.29 13.45
C THR A 6 -8.94 -52.96 12.11
N SER A 7 -7.83 -52.58 11.48
CA SER A 7 -7.28 -53.28 10.32
C SER A 7 -5.75 -53.28 10.41
N ASN A 8 -5.15 -54.44 10.66
CA ASN A 8 -3.71 -54.60 10.52
C ASN A 8 -3.35 -54.52 9.03
N GLY A 9 -2.50 -53.57 8.68
CA GLY A 9 -1.98 -53.39 7.33
C GLY A 9 -0.87 -52.34 7.35
N SER A 10 0.38 -52.76 7.12
CA SER A 10 1.57 -51.93 7.28
C SER A 10 1.78 -50.98 6.10
N VAL A 11 0.87 -50.01 5.94
CA VAL A 11 1.02 -48.87 5.03
C VAL A 11 1.29 -47.62 5.89
N HIS A 12 2.42 -46.95 5.65
CA HIS A 12 2.73 -45.64 6.26
C HIS A 12 1.89 -44.52 5.63
N GLY A 13 0.55 -44.61 5.75
CA GLY A 13 -0.34 -43.52 5.44
C GLY A 13 -0.11 -42.35 6.40
N LEU A 14 0.04 -41.12 5.89
CA LEU A 14 0.10 -39.94 6.74
C LEU A 14 -1.25 -39.75 7.44
N VAL A 15 -1.30 -40.06 8.73
CA VAL A 15 -2.46 -39.78 9.58
C VAL A 15 -2.49 -38.29 9.88
N TYR A 16 -3.22 -37.55 9.04
CA TYR A 16 -3.48 -36.12 9.24
C TYR A 16 -4.40 -35.90 10.45
N SER A 17 -3.81 -35.80 11.64
CA SER A 17 -4.52 -35.40 12.86
C SER A 17 -4.98 -33.94 12.73
N LEU A 18 -6.29 -33.71 12.88
CA LEU A 18 -6.88 -32.38 12.91
C LEU A 18 -6.59 -31.71 14.27
N VAL A 19 -5.37 -31.21 14.43
CA VAL A 19 -5.00 -30.38 15.57
C VAL A 19 -5.87 -29.12 15.58
N PRO A 20 -6.62 -28.83 16.66
CA PRO A 20 -7.36 -27.57 16.74
C PRO A 20 -6.37 -26.41 16.65
N ALA A 21 -6.62 -25.47 15.74
CA ALA A 21 -5.81 -24.26 15.62
C ALA A 21 -5.76 -23.55 16.98
N GLN A 22 -4.60 -22.95 17.32
CA GLN A 22 -4.46 -22.20 18.57
C GLN A 22 -5.62 -21.22 18.73
N PRO A 23 -6.24 -21.16 19.92
CA PRO A 23 -7.43 -20.34 20.13
C PRO A 23 -7.11 -18.89 19.75
N LEU A 24 -7.91 -18.31 18.85
CA LEU A 24 -7.68 -16.95 18.39
C LEU A 24 -7.66 -16.01 19.60
N PRO A 25 -6.76 -15.01 19.63
CA PRO A 25 -6.64 -14.11 20.77
C PRO A 25 -8.00 -13.48 21.07
N ALA A 26 -8.47 -13.63 22.31
CA ALA A 26 -9.80 -13.19 22.72
C ALA A 26 -9.89 -11.65 22.69
N VAL A 27 -10.41 -11.11 21.58
CA VAL A 27 -10.60 -9.67 21.37
C VAL A 27 -11.85 -9.21 22.09
N ASP A 28 -11.71 -8.32 23.09
CA ASP A 28 -12.87 -7.77 23.78
C ASP A 28 -13.46 -6.57 23.03
N LEU A 29 -14.49 -6.85 22.24
CA LEU A 29 -15.20 -5.86 21.42
C LEU A 29 -16.00 -4.82 22.23
N SER A 30 -16.11 -4.97 23.55
CA SER A 30 -16.71 -3.97 24.45
C SER A 30 -15.76 -2.81 24.80
N LYS A 31 -14.44 -3.05 24.75
CA LYS A 31 -13.41 -2.07 25.13
C LYS A 31 -13.22 -1.02 24.04
N SER A 32 -13.98 0.07 24.11
CA SER A 32 -13.74 1.28 23.31
C SER A 32 -12.57 2.10 23.86
N PHE A 33 -11.90 2.86 22.99
CA PHE A 33 -10.84 3.81 23.36
C PHE A 33 -11.34 4.81 24.41
N ARG A 34 -12.58 5.31 24.23
CA ARG A 34 -13.30 6.20 25.17
C ARG A 34 -13.48 5.60 26.56
N GLY A 35 -13.80 4.31 26.65
CA GLY A 35 -14.02 3.60 27.91
C GLY A 35 -12.73 3.33 28.71
N ARG A 36 -11.55 3.53 28.10
CA ARG A 36 -10.24 3.43 28.78
C ARG A 36 -9.62 4.79 29.12
N LEU A 37 -9.97 5.85 28.38
CA LEU A 37 -9.43 7.21 28.55
C LEU A 37 -10.29 8.14 29.41
N LEU A 38 -11.58 7.84 29.64
CA LEU A 38 -12.49 8.74 30.35
C LEU A 38 -13.23 8.04 31.51
N PRO A 39 -13.35 8.69 32.70
CA PRO A 39 -14.12 8.17 33.82
C PRO A 39 -15.59 7.83 33.46
N GLY A 40 -16.08 6.70 33.98
CA GLY A 40 -17.39 6.13 33.61
C GLY A 40 -18.59 7.08 33.73
N PHE A 41 -18.57 7.95 34.75
CA PHE A 41 -19.62 8.95 35.02
C PHE A 41 -19.75 9.99 33.89
N ILE A 42 -18.62 10.57 33.46
CA ILE A 42 -18.54 11.52 32.34
C ILE A 42 -18.82 10.79 31.02
N HIS A 43 -18.31 9.57 30.90
CA HIS A 43 -18.39 8.73 29.71
C HIS A 43 -19.83 8.43 29.27
N HIS A 44 -20.64 7.84 30.16
CA HIS A 44 -21.86 7.15 29.73
C HIS A 44 -23.07 8.08 29.56
N THR A 45 -23.20 9.08 30.44
CA THR A 45 -24.39 9.93 30.52
C THR A 45 -24.21 11.26 29.79
N TYR A 46 -23.14 12.00 30.08
CA TYR A 46 -22.96 13.36 29.57
C TYR A 46 -22.62 13.37 28.06
N ILE A 47 -21.48 12.77 27.69
CA ILE A 47 -21.00 12.81 26.30
C ILE A 47 -21.98 12.12 25.35
N ARG A 48 -22.60 10.99 25.75
CA ARG A 48 -23.59 10.29 24.89
C ARG A 48 -24.83 11.15 24.62
N ARG A 49 -25.43 11.76 25.65
CA ARG A 49 -26.63 12.62 25.49
C ARG A 49 -26.33 13.93 24.76
N ARG A 50 -25.16 14.54 24.98
CA ARG A 50 -24.74 15.76 24.28
C ARG A 50 -24.45 15.45 22.80
N TYR A 51 -23.64 14.42 22.51
CA TYR A 51 -23.30 14.06 21.13
C TYR A 51 -24.52 13.65 20.30
N SER A 52 -25.47 12.89 20.86
CA SER A 52 -26.71 12.54 20.13
C SER A 52 -27.61 13.76 19.86
N ARG A 53 -27.73 14.70 20.82
CA ARG A 53 -28.53 15.92 20.66
C ARG A 53 -27.99 16.85 19.56
N TYR A 54 -26.67 16.96 19.43
CA TYR A 54 -26.01 17.87 18.48
C TYR A 54 -25.45 17.16 17.23
N TYR A 55 -25.71 15.86 17.05
CA TYR A 55 -25.16 15.04 15.96
C TYR A 55 -25.34 15.63 14.56
N ARG A 56 -26.54 16.16 14.26
CA ARG A 56 -26.84 16.80 12.96
C ARG A 56 -25.99 18.06 12.70
N GLN A 57 -25.68 18.83 13.75
CA GLN A 57 -24.82 20.01 13.63
C GLN A 57 -23.34 19.60 13.47
N ILE A 58 -22.87 18.63 14.26
CA ILE A 58 -21.50 18.09 14.14
C ILE A 58 -21.27 17.51 12.73
N LEU A 59 -22.25 16.80 12.18
CA LEU A 59 -22.20 16.28 10.82
C LEU A 59 -22.17 17.40 9.76
N LEU A 60 -22.95 18.47 9.94
CA LEU A 60 -22.94 19.63 9.04
C LEU A 60 -21.59 20.36 9.08
N CYS A 61 -21.03 20.61 10.27
CA CYS A 61 -19.69 21.19 10.42
C CYS A 61 -18.61 20.33 9.74
N ALA A 62 -18.70 19.00 9.90
CA ALA A 62 -17.82 18.08 9.20
C ALA A 62 -17.95 18.21 7.67
N THR A 63 -19.18 18.18 7.12
CA THR A 63 -19.42 18.32 5.67
C THR A 63 -18.88 19.65 5.13
N VAL A 64 -19.12 20.77 5.82
CA VAL A 64 -18.56 22.08 5.43
C VAL A 64 -17.02 22.04 5.46
N SER A 65 -16.41 21.45 6.47
CA SER A 65 -14.96 21.23 6.52
C SER A 65 -14.43 20.38 5.37
N TYR A 66 -15.11 19.30 4.98
CA TYR A 66 -14.74 18.50 3.79
C TYR A 66 -14.77 19.35 2.51
N CYS A 67 -15.80 20.17 2.32
CA CYS A 67 -15.91 21.05 1.16
C CYS A 67 -14.83 22.15 1.16
N SER A 68 -14.64 22.87 2.27
CA SER A 68 -13.57 23.87 2.40
C SER A 68 -12.19 23.25 2.20
N GLY A 69 -11.92 22.08 2.79
CA GLY A 69 -10.65 21.36 2.64
C GLY A 69 -10.39 20.82 1.22
N PHE A 70 -11.43 20.58 0.42
CA PHE A 70 -11.30 20.31 -1.01
C PHE A 70 -10.95 21.59 -1.82
N LEU A 71 -11.48 22.75 -1.42
CA LEU A 71 -11.30 24.01 -2.13
C LEU A 71 -9.94 24.69 -1.86
N VAL A 72 -9.30 24.48 -0.69
CA VAL A 72 -7.99 25.09 -0.33
C VAL A 72 -6.93 25.11 -1.46
N PRO A 73 -6.65 24.02 -2.20
CA PRO A 73 -5.66 24.02 -3.29
C PRO A 73 -6.13 24.70 -4.59
N LEU A 74 -7.44 24.95 -4.74
CA LEU A 74 -8.07 25.49 -5.96
C LEU A 74 -8.31 27.00 -5.89
N VAL A 75 -8.07 27.63 -4.74
CA VAL A 75 -8.30 29.07 -4.50
C VAL A 75 -7.00 29.81 -4.20
N PRO A 76 -6.93 31.13 -4.42
CA PRO A 76 -5.74 31.92 -4.13
C PRO A 76 -5.27 31.81 -2.68
N ALA A 77 -3.96 31.91 -2.47
CA ALA A 77 -3.32 31.63 -1.19
C ALA A 77 -3.84 32.47 -0.01
N SER A 78 -4.34 33.69 -0.24
CA SER A 78 -5.04 34.49 0.78
C SER A 78 -6.29 33.78 1.30
N THR A 79 -7.24 33.47 0.41
CA THR A 79 -8.51 32.79 0.72
C THR A 79 -8.28 31.35 1.18
N GLY A 80 -7.30 30.65 0.60
CA GLY A 80 -6.95 29.26 0.94
C GLY A 80 -6.46 29.11 2.37
N ARG A 81 -5.70 30.07 2.90
CA ARG A 81 -5.27 30.09 4.32
C ARG A 81 -6.47 30.19 5.27
N VAL A 82 -7.46 31.05 4.96
CA VAL A 82 -8.69 31.19 5.76
C VAL A 82 -9.54 29.92 5.71
N PHE A 83 -9.73 29.33 4.53
CA PHE A 83 -10.47 28.06 4.39
C PHE A 83 -9.78 26.89 5.10
N ALA A 84 -8.44 26.81 5.08
CA ALA A 84 -7.70 25.77 5.79
C ALA A 84 -7.87 25.88 7.32
N PHE A 85 -7.76 27.10 7.86
CA PHE A 85 -7.97 27.39 9.29
C PHE A 85 -9.41 27.03 9.72
N LEU A 86 -10.42 27.52 8.99
CA LEU A 86 -11.82 27.21 9.28
C LEU A 86 -12.11 25.71 9.18
N ALA A 87 -11.62 25.04 8.13
CA ALA A 87 -11.80 23.60 7.96
C ALA A 87 -11.24 22.78 9.14
N PHE A 88 -10.10 23.20 9.71
CA PHE A 88 -9.48 22.54 10.85
C PHE A 88 -10.37 22.60 12.11
N PHE A 89 -10.85 23.79 12.48
CA PHE A 89 -11.73 23.95 13.64
C PHE A 89 -13.11 23.31 13.44
N LEU A 90 -13.70 23.38 12.24
CA LEU A 90 -14.97 22.71 11.93
C LEU A 90 -14.84 21.18 11.91
N TRP A 91 -13.65 20.63 11.63
CA TRP A 91 -13.40 19.19 11.65
C TRP A 91 -13.23 18.62 13.06
N MET A 92 -12.54 19.34 13.96
CA MET A 92 -12.15 18.84 15.29
C MET A 92 -13.23 18.06 16.06
N PRO A 93 -14.49 18.54 16.20
CA PRO A 93 -15.53 17.82 16.95
C PRO A 93 -15.87 16.46 16.35
N SER A 94 -15.84 16.34 15.02
CA SER A 94 -16.05 15.10 14.28
C SER A 94 -14.82 14.19 14.36
N GLY A 95 -13.61 14.77 14.24
CA GLY A 95 -12.34 14.05 14.38
C GLY A 95 -12.18 13.37 15.74
N PHE A 96 -12.24 14.13 16.82
CA PHE A 96 -12.15 13.57 18.18
C PHE A 96 -13.34 12.65 18.50
N GLY A 97 -14.56 13.03 18.10
CA GLY A 97 -15.74 12.17 18.23
C GLY A 97 -15.50 10.80 17.59
N SER A 98 -15.00 10.78 16.36
CA SER A 98 -14.63 9.59 15.60
C SER A 98 -13.57 8.73 16.30
N VAL A 99 -12.42 9.30 16.70
CA VAL A 99 -11.34 8.57 17.42
C VAL A 99 -11.89 7.87 18.68
N THR A 100 -12.76 8.52 19.45
CA THR A 100 -13.30 7.89 20.66
C THR A 100 -14.18 6.65 20.38
N THR A 101 -14.74 6.50 19.19
CA THR A 101 -15.57 5.32 18.83
C THR A 101 -14.78 4.06 18.50
N LEU A 102 -13.45 4.15 18.38
CA LEU A 102 -12.59 3.02 18.01
C LEU A 102 -12.55 1.95 19.10
N ARG A 103 -12.56 0.68 18.69
CA ARG A 103 -12.30 -0.48 19.57
C ARG A 103 -10.82 -0.61 19.88
N TYR A 104 -10.45 -0.54 21.16
CA TYR A 104 -9.05 -0.49 21.62
C TYR A 104 -8.25 -1.73 21.20
N ASP A 105 -8.79 -2.94 21.41
CA ASP A 105 -8.06 -4.17 21.08
C ASP A 105 -7.87 -4.37 19.56
N ILE A 106 -8.80 -3.88 18.73
CA ILE A 106 -8.64 -3.88 17.26
C ILE A 106 -7.57 -2.87 16.84
N VAL A 107 -7.58 -1.65 17.38
CA VAL A 107 -6.52 -0.65 17.13
C VAL A 107 -5.15 -1.20 17.52
N ARG A 108 -5.04 -1.83 18.70
CA ARG A 108 -3.80 -2.45 19.18
C ARG A 108 -3.31 -3.60 18.29
N LEU A 109 -4.22 -4.35 17.66
CA LEU A 109 -3.89 -5.39 16.70
C LEU A 109 -3.42 -4.81 15.36
N VAL A 110 -4.12 -3.79 14.85
CA VAL A 110 -3.76 -3.09 13.60
C VAL A 110 -2.40 -2.40 13.73
N CYS A 111 -2.11 -1.69 14.82
CA CYS A 111 -0.81 -1.02 15.03
C CYS A 111 0.38 -1.98 15.22
N ARG A 112 0.15 -3.31 15.19
CA ARG A 112 1.20 -4.34 15.17
C ARG A 112 1.46 -4.93 13.78
N THR A 113 0.70 -4.56 12.75
CA THR A 113 0.93 -5.04 11.38
C THR A 113 1.92 -4.15 10.64
N PHE A 114 2.66 -4.74 9.70
CA PHE A 114 3.51 -4.00 8.76
C PHE A 114 2.69 -3.00 7.94
N ASP A 115 1.52 -3.40 7.43
CA ASP A 115 0.58 -2.57 6.66
C ASP A 115 0.30 -1.20 7.32
N PHE A 116 0.11 -1.18 8.65
CA PHE A 116 -0.15 0.06 9.39
C PHE A 116 1.07 0.99 9.35
N TRP A 117 2.26 0.48 9.64
CA TRP A 117 3.48 1.29 9.67
C TRP A 117 3.90 1.74 8.27
N PHE A 118 3.80 0.88 7.26
CA PHE A 118 4.05 1.21 5.85
C PHE A 118 3.15 2.36 5.37
N PHE A 119 1.83 2.26 5.61
CA PHE A 119 0.89 3.31 5.25
C PHE A 119 1.09 4.59 6.07
N SER A 120 1.36 4.47 7.38
CA SER A 120 1.64 5.59 8.27
C SER A 120 2.87 6.39 7.84
N THR A 121 3.99 5.71 7.54
CA THR A 121 5.22 6.35 7.05
C THR A 121 4.98 7.07 5.72
N ILE A 122 4.38 6.39 4.72
CA ILE A 122 4.10 6.99 3.41
C ILE A 122 3.19 8.22 3.54
N THR A 123 2.08 8.11 4.28
CA THR A 123 1.16 9.25 4.46
C THR A 123 1.78 10.38 5.28
N SER A 124 2.67 10.09 6.23
CA SER A 124 3.41 11.11 6.98
C SER A 124 4.42 11.85 6.10
N VAL A 125 5.19 11.15 5.26
CA VAL A 125 6.11 11.77 4.30
C VAL A 125 5.37 12.70 3.34
N ILE A 126 4.26 12.24 2.74
CA ILE A 126 3.41 13.05 1.84
C ILE A 126 2.86 14.29 2.56
N VAL A 127 2.42 14.14 3.81
CA VAL A 127 1.86 15.25 4.60
C VAL A 127 2.93 16.28 4.96
N VAL A 128 4.15 15.85 5.27
CA VAL A 128 5.29 16.75 5.53
C VAL A 128 5.71 17.47 4.25
N THR A 129 5.93 16.76 3.13
CA THR A 129 6.40 17.39 1.89
C THR A 129 5.37 18.35 1.30
N ILE A 130 4.07 18.03 1.33
CA ILE A 130 3.02 18.96 0.89
C ILE A 130 2.89 20.15 1.86
N SER A 131 3.14 19.97 3.16
CA SER A 131 3.16 21.09 4.12
C SER A 131 4.34 22.04 3.86
N MET A 132 5.52 21.50 3.55
CA MET A 132 6.68 22.29 3.11
C MET A 132 6.43 22.99 1.77
N TYR A 133 5.76 22.32 0.83
CA TYR A 133 5.39 22.93 -0.46
C TYR A 133 4.41 24.11 -0.31
N PHE A 134 3.46 24.06 0.64
CA PHE A 134 2.58 25.19 0.90
C PHE A 134 3.26 26.33 1.68
N SER A 135 4.20 26.03 2.57
CA SER A 135 4.94 26.96 3.45
C SER A 135 4.08 28.00 4.23
N ASP A 136 2.76 27.79 4.30
CA ASP A 136 1.80 28.68 4.96
C ASP A 136 0.67 27.88 5.64
N LEU A 137 -0.27 28.57 6.30
CA LEU A 137 -1.39 27.98 7.08
C LEU A 137 -2.24 26.94 6.33
N ARG A 138 -2.13 26.79 5.00
CA ARG A 138 -2.68 25.64 4.27
C ARG A 138 -2.13 24.29 4.74
N TRP A 139 -0.98 24.24 5.43
CA TRP A 139 -0.47 23.03 6.12
C TRP A 139 -1.46 22.44 7.13
N LEU A 140 -2.32 23.27 7.76
CA LEU A 140 -3.39 22.79 8.66
C LEU A 140 -4.32 21.79 7.98
N ARG A 141 -4.59 21.98 6.67
CA ARG A 141 -5.38 21.04 5.84
C ARG A 141 -4.76 19.65 5.83
N MET A 142 -3.43 19.57 5.79
CA MET A 142 -2.69 18.31 5.69
C MET A 142 -2.71 17.52 7.00
N ILE A 143 -2.84 18.17 8.17
CA ILE A 143 -3.14 17.47 9.44
C ILE A 143 -4.49 16.76 9.35
N ILE A 144 -5.52 17.43 8.81
CA ILE A 144 -6.87 16.88 8.68
C ILE A 144 -6.84 15.65 7.77
N GLU A 145 -6.16 15.74 6.62
CA GLU A 145 -5.99 14.59 5.72
C GLU A 145 -5.18 13.47 6.38
N TRP A 146 -4.08 13.77 7.08
CA TRP A 146 -3.29 12.75 7.81
C TRP A 146 -4.13 11.96 8.81
N LEU A 147 -4.88 12.66 9.66
CA LEU A 147 -5.77 12.04 10.64
C LEU A 147 -6.90 11.25 9.97
N ARG A 148 -7.46 11.76 8.86
CA ARG A 148 -8.52 11.10 8.08
C ARG A 148 -8.04 9.83 7.39
N LEU A 149 -6.82 9.83 6.86
CA LEU A 149 -6.16 8.66 6.25
C LEU A 149 -5.86 7.59 7.31
N HIS A 150 -5.49 7.98 8.54
CA HIS A 150 -5.34 7.04 9.64
C HIS A 150 -6.67 6.41 10.10
N HIS A 151 -7.76 7.19 10.14
CA HIS A 151 -9.12 6.65 10.36
C HIS A 151 -9.53 5.61 9.31
N VAL A 152 -9.06 5.74 8.07
CA VAL A 152 -9.29 4.76 7.00
C VAL A 152 -8.60 3.42 7.29
N ILE A 153 -7.41 3.39 7.90
CA ILE A 153 -6.77 2.14 8.33
C ILE A 153 -7.59 1.49 9.45
N PHE A 154 -8.06 2.29 10.41
CA PHE A 154 -8.87 1.83 11.55
C PHE A 154 -10.34 1.55 11.22
N ILE A 155 -10.71 1.39 9.94
CA ILE A 155 -12.08 1.08 9.50
C ILE A 155 -12.69 -0.17 10.15
N ASP A 156 -11.88 -1.21 10.45
CA ASP A 156 -12.37 -2.42 11.15
C ASP A 156 -12.47 -2.25 12.68
N ALA A 157 -11.87 -1.19 13.24
CA ALA A 157 -12.05 -0.81 14.64
C ALA A 157 -13.27 0.10 14.86
N HIS A 158 -13.83 0.69 13.80
CA HIS A 158 -15.06 1.48 13.88
C HIS A 158 -16.31 0.60 13.98
N VAL A 159 -17.27 1.03 14.80
CA VAL A 159 -18.60 0.40 14.95
C VAL A 159 -19.65 1.05 14.02
N LEU A 160 -19.26 2.04 13.22
CA LEU A 160 -20.15 2.85 12.38
C LEU A 160 -20.28 2.33 10.94
N GLY A 161 -21.36 2.70 10.25
CA GLY A 161 -21.81 2.06 9.02
C GLY A 161 -20.84 2.18 7.82
N LEU A 162 -20.30 1.03 7.41
CA LEU A 162 -19.38 0.82 6.26
C LEU A 162 -19.72 1.62 4.99
N ARG A 163 -21.00 1.84 4.68
CA ARG A 163 -21.43 2.60 3.48
C ARG A 163 -20.97 4.05 3.52
N SER A 164 -21.08 4.74 4.66
CA SER A 164 -20.68 6.15 4.80
C SER A 164 -19.16 6.32 4.59
N LEU A 165 -18.38 5.42 5.19
CA LEU A 165 -16.91 5.41 5.05
C LEU A 165 -16.45 5.18 3.61
N ILE A 166 -17.20 4.40 2.81
CA ILE A 166 -16.91 4.23 1.37
C ILE A 166 -17.14 5.54 0.58
N TYR A 167 -18.16 6.34 0.91
CA TYR A 167 -18.34 7.66 0.26
C TYR A 167 -17.24 8.65 0.64
N ILE A 168 -16.86 8.71 1.92
CA ILE A 168 -15.75 9.54 2.40
C ILE A 168 -14.43 9.15 1.73
N LEU A 169 -14.18 7.84 1.56
CA LEU A 169 -13.04 7.30 0.81
C LEU A 169 -13.01 7.74 -0.67
N ILE A 170 -14.15 7.67 -1.35
CA ILE A 170 -14.26 8.08 -2.76
C ILE A 170 -14.03 9.60 -2.90
N PHE A 171 -14.59 10.40 -2.00
CA PHE A 171 -14.39 11.85 -2.00
C PHE A 171 -12.93 12.23 -1.67
N GLY A 172 -12.30 11.56 -0.70
CA GLY A 172 -10.89 11.71 -0.39
C GLY A 172 -9.97 11.35 -1.56
N MET A 173 -10.28 10.27 -2.28
CA MET A 173 -9.59 9.91 -3.53
C MET A 173 -9.68 11.01 -4.59
N ILE A 174 -10.87 11.57 -4.81
CA ILE A 174 -11.06 12.69 -5.75
C ILE A 174 -10.22 13.89 -5.30
N SER A 175 -10.28 14.27 -4.01
CA SER A 175 -9.47 15.38 -3.48
C SER A 175 -7.96 15.17 -3.66
N LEU A 176 -7.45 13.96 -3.44
CA LEU A 176 -6.02 13.66 -3.60
C LEU A 176 -5.59 13.71 -5.08
N VAL A 177 -6.41 13.20 -6.00
CA VAL A 177 -6.13 13.29 -7.44
C VAL A 177 -6.22 14.74 -7.92
N THR A 178 -7.20 15.53 -7.47
CA THR A 178 -7.29 16.96 -7.75
C THR A 178 -6.06 17.71 -7.25
N VAL A 179 -5.60 17.45 -6.01
CA VAL A 179 -4.37 18.06 -5.45
C VAL A 179 -3.14 17.69 -6.27
N LEU A 180 -2.97 16.40 -6.62
CA LEU A 180 -1.86 15.93 -7.46
C LEU A 180 -1.84 16.67 -8.81
N VAL A 181 -2.96 16.70 -9.52
CA VAL A 181 -3.06 17.36 -10.83
C VAL A 181 -2.82 18.87 -10.72
N TRP A 182 -3.35 19.54 -9.69
CA TRP A 182 -3.18 21.00 -9.54
C TRP A 182 -1.74 21.42 -9.19
N ILE A 183 -1.04 20.61 -8.40
CA ILE A 183 0.39 20.77 -8.11
C ILE A 183 1.21 20.51 -9.38
N MET A 184 0.96 19.42 -10.09
CA MET A 184 1.72 19.04 -11.30
C MET A 184 1.51 19.99 -12.48
N LEU A 185 0.36 20.67 -12.56
CA LEU A 185 0.10 21.74 -13.53
C LEU A 185 0.69 23.11 -13.12
N GLY A 186 1.37 23.19 -11.96
CA GLY A 186 1.93 24.45 -11.44
C GLY A 186 0.88 25.51 -11.09
N ARG A 187 -0.38 25.13 -10.84
CA ARG A 187 -1.52 26.06 -10.62
C ARG A 187 -1.81 26.37 -9.15
N VAL A 188 -0.90 26.01 -8.23
CA VAL A 188 -1.01 26.34 -6.80
C VAL A 188 -0.32 27.67 -6.51
N ASP A 189 -1.11 28.71 -6.27
CA ASP A 189 -0.61 30.03 -5.86
C ASP A 189 0.31 29.93 -4.63
N GLY A 190 1.52 30.47 -4.73
CA GLY A 190 2.48 30.49 -3.63
C GLY A 190 2.89 29.10 -3.14
N GLY A 191 2.95 28.10 -4.02
CA GLY A 191 3.62 26.82 -3.74
C GLY A 191 5.13 26.96 -3.93
N SER A 192 5.92 26.74 -2.87
CA SER A 192 7.38 26.82 -2.91
C SER A 192 7.98 25.51 -3.41
N THR A 193 8.69 25.53 -4.55
CA THR A 193 9.59 24.45 -4.94
C THR A 193 10.78 24.40 -3.98
N PHE A 194 11.13 23.21 -3.53
CA PHE A 194 12.28 22.96 -2.65
C PHE A 194 12.94 21.64 -3.07
N THR A 195 14.26 21.56 -2.95
CA THR A 195 15.02 20.32 -3.14
C THR A 195 15.07 19.55 -1.83
N VAL A 196 14.81 18.24 -1.89
CA VAL A 196 14.87 17.33 -0.72
C VAL A 196 16.29 16.79 -0.55
N VAL A 197 16.93 16.47 -1.68
CA VAL A 197 18.34 16.08 -1.77
C VAL A 197 18.93 16.80 -2.96
N LYS A 198 20.06 17.47 -2.77
CA LYS A 198 20.92 17.97 -3.85
C LYS A 198 22.27 17.28 -3.69
N TYR A 199 22.67 16.52 -4.71
CA TYR A 199 23.93 15.79 -4.74
C TYR A 199 24.65 16.09 -6.05
N GLY A 200 25.85 16.64 -5.96
CA GLY A 200 26.71 16.89 -7.10
C GLY A 200 27.88 15.91 -7.12
N ASN A 201 28.12 15.29 -8.27
CA ASN A 201 29.31 14.50 -8.57
C ASN A 201 30.01 15.09 -9.80
N GLU A 202 31.23 14.65 -10.09
CA GLU A 202 32.04 15.15 -11.23
C GLU A 202 31.33 14.96 -12.58
N HIS A 203 30.47 13.94 -12.68
CA HIS A 203 29.69 13.59 -13.87
C HIS A 203 28.30 14.26 -13.96
N GLY A 204 27.85 15.00 -12.93
CA GLY A 204 26.54 15.68 -12.97
C GLY A 204 25.94 16.05 -11.61
N GLY A 205 24.94 16.94 -11.64
CA GLY A 205 24.15 17.34 -10.47
C GLY A 205 22.78 16.67 -10.46
N PHE A 206 22.51 15.86 -9.44
CA PHE A 206 21.20 15.29 -9.14
C PHE A 206 20.45 16.15 -8.11
N GLU A 207 19.24 16.58 -8.45
CA GLU A 207 18.34 17.29 -7.54
C GLU A 207 17.01 16.56 -7.44
N LEU A 208 16.75 15.94 -6.29
CA LEU A 208 15.44 15.35 -5.98
C LEU A 208 14.50 16.47 -5.53
N SER A 209 13.51 16.82 -6.34
CA SER A 209 12.54 17.85 -6.02
C SER A 209 11.51 17.35 -5.00
N GLY A 210 11.06 18.25 -4.13
CA GLY A 210 9.89 18.00 -3.29
C GLY A 210 8.65 17.66 -4.12
N LEU A 211 8.56 18.17 -5.35
CA LEU A 211 7.49 17.83 -6.30
C LEU A 211 7.51 16.34 -6.68
N ASP A 212 8.69 15.73 -6.88
CA ASP A 212 8.80 14.33 -7.31
C ASP A 212 8.33 13.38 -6.19
N VAL A 213 8.74 13.70 -4.96
CA VAL A 213 8.33 12.98 -3.74
C VAL A 213 6.82 13.13 -3.50
N ILE A 214 6.26 14.33 -3.74
CA ILE A 214 4.81 14.58 -3.68
C ILE A 214 4.08 13.78 -4.77
N GLY A 215 4.59 13.77 -6.01
CA GLY A 215 3.99 13.08 -7.15
C GLY A 215 3.92 11.58 -6.98
N ASN A 216 5.07 10.93 -6.75
CA ASN A 216 5.15 9.49 -6.51
C ASN A 216 4.39 9.09 -5.23
N GLY A 217 4.50 9.89 -4.17
CA GLY A 217 3.77 9.68 -2.92
C GLY A 217 2.26 9.70 -3.11
N LEU A 218 1.71 10.75 -3.74
CA LEU A 218 0.26 10.85 -4.01
C LEU A 218 -0.24 9.77 -4.97
N ALA A 219 0.53 9.39 -5.99
CA ALA A 219 0.19 8.29 -6.88
C ALA A 219 0.14 6.93 -6.13
N SER A 220 1.16 6.64 -5.33
CA SER A 220 1.21 5.45 -4.47
C SER A 220 0.07 5.42 -3.45
N LEU A 221 -0.26 6.57 -2.83
CA LEU A 221 -1.38 6.70 -1.91
C LEU A 221 -2.74 6.52 -2.60
N ALA A 222 -2.91 7.05 -3.81
CA ALA A 222 -4.12 6.86 -4.61
C ALA A 222 -4.36 5.38 -4.92
N LEU A 223 -3.30 4.63 -5.25
CA LEU A 223 -3.35 3.17 -5.41
C LEU A 223 -3.69 2.46 -4.07
N LEU A 224 -3.07 2.84 -2.95
CA LEU A 224 -3.37 2.27 -1.63
C LEU A 224 -4.79 2.56 -1.12
N LEU A 225 -5.40 3.67 -1.52
CA LEU A 225 -6.82 3.96 -1.22
C LEU A 225 -7.75 3.24 -2.20
N ALA A 226 -7.38 3.14 -3.47
CA ALA A 226 -8.07 2.30 -4.45
C ALA A 226 -8.09 0.81 -4.02
N LYS A 227 -7.00 0.29 -3.41
CA LYS A 227 -6.96 -1.03 -2.72
C LYS A 227 -8.10 -1.18 -1.72
N ILE A 228 -8.26 -0.22 -0.83
CA ILE A 228 -9.22 -0.28 0.28
C ILE A 228 -10.65 -0.19 -0.26
N ILE A 229 -10.92 0.74 -1.19
CA ILE A 229 -12.20 0.85 -1.89
C ILE A 229 -12.51 -0.43 -2.66
N PHE A 230 -11.56 -0.97 -3.42
CA PHE A 230 -11.73 -2.19 -4.21
C PHE A 230 -11.94 -3.42 -3.34
N ARG A 231 -11.13 -3.62 -2.28
CA ARG A 231 -11.28 -4.73 -1.32
C ARG A 231 -12.65 -4.71 -0.66
N ARG A 232 -13.12 -3.55 -0.18
CA ARG A 232 -14.49 -3.41 0.40
C ARG A 232 -15.58 -3.61 -0.65
N ARG A 233 -15.43 -3.05 -1.86
CA ARG A 233 -16.34 -3.30 -2.99
C ARG A 233 -16.35 -4.79 -3.39
N LYS A 234 -15.22 -5.50 -3.31
CA LYS A 234 -15.10 -6.95 -3.57
C LYS A 234 -15.83 -7.75 -2.48
N THR A 235 -15.64 -7.44 -1.19
CA THR A 235 -16.43 -8.03 -0.09
C THR A 235 -17.95 -7.86 -0.31
N LEU A 236 -18.39 -6.69 -0.78
CA LEU A 236 -19.81 -6.43 -1.08
C LEU A 236 -20.29 -7.09 -2.40
N ARG A 237 -19.41 -7.24 -3.42
CA ARG A 237 -19.72 -7.84 -4.73
C ARG A 237 -19.53 -9.36 -4.80
N VAL A 238 -18.86 -9.99 -3.85
CA VAL A 238 -18.64 -11.46 -3.81
C VAL A 238 -19.94 -12.26 -3.76
N ARG A 239 -21.09 -11.61 -3.49
CA ARG A 239 -22.43 -12.17 -3.71
C ARG A 239 -22.84 -12.36 -5.19
N ARG A 240 -22.01 -12.03 -6.20
CA ARG A 240 -22.40 -12.06 -7.63
C ARG A 240 -21.27 -12.39 -8.67
N LYS A 241 -20.78 -13.65 -8.65
CA LYS A 241 -20.02 -14.37 -9.74
C LYS A 241 -18.64 -13.84 -10.20
N ARG A 242 -17.96 -14.58 -11.12
CA ARG A 242 -16.48 -14.61 -11.36
C ARG A 242 -16.09 -15.08 -12.78
N SER A 243 -15.06 -14.44 -13.41
CA SER A 243 -14.23 -14.89 -14.57
C SER A 243 -14.87 -15.08 -15.97
N SER A 244 -14.14 -15.12 -17.12
CA SER A 244 -12.90 -14.43 -17.64
C SER A 244 -12.47 -15.01 -19.03
N SER A 245 -11.71 -14.29 -19.86
CA SER A 245 -11.16 -14.68 -21.20
C SER A 245 -9.68 -15.21 -21.20
N LEU A 246 -9.07 -15.44 -22.40
CA LEU A 246 -7.75 -16.09 -22.68
C LEU A 246 -7.08 -15.61 -24.03
N VAL A 247 -5.89 -16.16 -24.42
CA VAL A 247 -4.96 -15.86 -25.57
C VAL A 247 -3.76 -14.94 -25.17
N GLU A 248 -2.44 -15.18 -25.35
CA GLU A 248 -1.49 -16.01 -26.18
C GLU A 248 -0.93 -15.29 -27.48
N TYR A 249 0.25 -15.50 -28.13
CA TYR A 249 1.24 -16.61 -28.26
C TYR A 249 2.76 -16.20 -28.58
N ASN A 250 3.45 -16.79 -29.60
CA ASN A 250 4.93 -16.90 -29.93
C ASN A 250 5.48 -15.99 -31.10
N SER A 251 6.77 -15.89 -31.56
CA SER A 251 8.18 -16.23 -31.11
C SER A 251 9.34 -15.83 -32.11
N ALA A 252 10.60 -15.63 -31.63
CA ALA A 252 11.96 -15.85 -32.29
C ALA A 252 12.42 -15.00 -33.53
N LEU A 253 13.70 -14.77 -33.92
CA LEU A 253 15.11 -14.78 -33.36
C LEU A 253 15.95 -13.72 -34.17
N ASP A 254 17.23 -13.32 -33.96
CA ASP A 254 18.51 -14.05 -33.84
C ASP A 254 19.67 -13.23 -33.16
N VAL A 255 20.93 -13.69 -33.19
CA VAL A 255 21.92 -13.57 -32.08
C VAL A 255 23.33 -13.04 -32.48
N CYS A 256 24.03 -12.30 -31.57
CA CYS A 256 25.48 -12.53 -31.31
C CYS A 256 26.07 -11.94 -29.99
N GLN A 257 26.04 -10.61 -29.74
CA GLN A 257 26.51 -10.00 -28.46
C GLN A 257 25.56 -10.27 -27.25
N LEU A 258 24.70 -11.27 -27.41
CA LEU A 258 23.49 -11.52 -26.63
C LEU A 258 23.72 -12.53 -25.49
N LEU A 259 24.77 -13.35 -25.62
CA LEU A 259 24.88 -14.65 -24.96
C LEU A 259 24.98 -14.60 -23.42
N VAL A 260 25.74 -13.67 -22.82
CA VAL A 260 25.94 -13.65 -21.36
C VAL A 260 24.63 -13.34 -20.62
N SER A 261 23.98 -12.23 -21.02
CA SER A 261 22.67 -11.82 -20.49
C SER A 261 21.59 -12.88 -20.75
N TRP A 262 21.63 -13.56 -21.90
CA TRP A 262 20.66 -14.62 -22.21
C TRP A 262 20.94 -15.95 -21.52
N VAL A 263 22.18 -16.33 -21.20
CA VAL A 263 22.44 -17.50 -20.35
C VAL A 263 21.90 -17.26 -18.93
N SER A 264 22.09 -16.06 -18.38
CA SER A 264 21.49 -15.64 -17.10
C SER A 264 19.96 -15.67 -17.14
N LEU A 265 19.36 -15.09 -18.20
CA LEU A 265 17.91 -15.06 -18.37
C LEU A 265 17.33 -16.46 -18.62
N LEU A 266 17.98 -17.32 -19.42
CA LEU A 266 17.51 -18.69 -19.70
C LEU A 266 17.60 -19.59 -18.46
N CYS A 267 18.66 -19.45 -17.66
CA CYS A 267 18.77 -20.15 -16.36
C CYS A 267 17.67 -19.67 -15.38
N THR A 268 17.47 -18.36 -15.28
CA THR A 268 16.39 -17.76 -14.49
C THR A 268 15.00 -18.19 -14.97
N LEU A 269 14.77 -18.23 -16.28
CA LEU A 269 13.49 -18.62 -16.89
C LEU A 269 13.22 -20.11 -16.69
N THR A 270 14.18 -20.99 -16.96
CA THR A 270 14.02 -22.44 -16.74
C THR A 270 13.78 -22.77 -15.26
N PHE A 271 14.47 -22.10 -14.33
CA PHE A 271 14.22 -22.24 -12.90
C PHE A 271 12.81 -21.74 -12.51
N THR A 272 12.45 -20.51 -12.87
CA THR A 272 11.16 -19.90 -12.47
C THR A 272 9.96 -20.58 -13.13
N VAL A 273 10.05 -21.00 -14.40
CA VAL A 273 9.02 -21.80 -15.08
C VAL A 273 8.88 -23.19 -14.45
N SER A 274 9.99 -23.85 -14.08
CA SER A 274 9.93 -25.13 -13.36
C SER A 274 9.17 -25.00 -12.04
N PHE A 275 9.41 -23.93 -11.27
CA PHE A 275 8.61 -23.62 -10.08
C PHE A 275 7.15 -23.31 -10.41
N ALA A 276 6.88 -22.57 -11.50
CA ALA A 276 5.53 -22.20 -11.92
C ALA A 276 4.65 -23.40 -12.30
N VAL A 277 5.23 -24.48 -12.84
CA VAL A 277 4.51 -25.74 -13.11
C VAL A 277 3.95 -26.36 -11.82
N PHE A 278 4.62 -26.19 -10.67
CA PHE A 278 4.15 -26.67 -9.37
C PHE A 278 3.18 -25.70 -8.64
N TYR A 279 2.87 -24.53 -9.22
CA TYR A 279 1.92 -23.58 -8.61
C TYR A 279 0.47 -24.06 -8.79
N GLN A 280 -0.28 -24.11 -7.68
CA GLN A 280 -1.68 -24.51 -7.74
C GLN A 280 -2.50 -23.41 -8.44
N ARG A 281 -2.96 -23.68 -9.68
CA ARG A 281 -3.71 -22.72 -10.54
C ARG A 281 -4.80 -21.91 -9.81
N GLN A 282 -5.51 -22.51 -8.85
CA GLN A 282 -6.53 -21.81 -8.06
C GLN A 282 -5.96 -20.79 -7.06
N LEU A 283 -4.85 -21.11 -6.40
CA LEU A 283 -4.15 -20.25 -5.45
C LEU A 283 -3.36 -19.16 -6.19
N LEU A 284 -2.71 -19.51 -7.30
CA LEU A 284 -2.05 -18.56 -8.21
C LEU A 284 -3.06 -17.52 -8.74
N ARG A 285 -4.26 -17.95 -9.16
CA ARG A 285 -5.36 -17.06 -9.58
C ARG A 285 -5.97 -16.26 -8.42
N LEU A 286 -5.83 -16.70 -7.17
CA LEU A 286 -6.21 -15.91 -5.99
C LEU A 286 -5.15 -14.83 -5.72
N LEU A 287 -3.87 -15.18 -5.86
CA LEU A 287 -2.71 -14.30 -5.68
C LEU A 287 -2.66 -13.19 -6.74
N PHE A 288 -2.72 -13.51 -8.04
CA PHE A 288 -2.86 -12.51 -9.11
C PHE A 288 -4.16 -11.69 -9.02
N SER A 289 -5.17 -12.15 -8.28
CA SER A 289 -6.40 -11.39 -7.96
C SER A 289 -6.35 -10.70 -6.58
N SER A 290 -5.23 -10.80 -5.87
CA SER A 290 -4.94 -9.98 -4.70
C SER A 290 -4.41 -8.63 -5.17
N PHE A 291 -4.86 -7.56 -4.54
CA PHE A 291 -4.34 -6.23 -4.86
C PHE A 291 -2.87 -6.13 -4.46
N ASP A 292 -2.50 -6.78 -3.35
CA ASP A 292 -1.14 -6.80 -2.79
C ASP A 292 -0.12 -7.26 -3.84
N PHE A 293 -0.36 -8.42 -4.48
CA PHE A 293 0.47 -8.88 -5.60
C PHE A 293 0.44 -7.89 -6.77
N MET A 294 -0.74 -7.44 -7.21
CA MET A 294 -0.87 -6.51 -8.35
C MET A 294 -0.14 -5.18 -8.11
N PHE A 295 -0.11 -4.70 -6.87
CA PHE A 295 0.50 -3.43 -6.47
C PHE A 295 2.01 -3.52 -6.39
N TYR A 296 2.55 -4.55 -5.74
CA TYR A 296 3.99 -4.77 -5.74
C TYR A 296 4.50 -5.13 -7.13
N SER A 297 3.77 -5.94 -7.90
CA SER A 297 4.04 -6.21 -9.32
C SER A 297 4.04 -4.91 -10.14
N PHE A 298 3.05 -4.03 -9.98
CA PHE A 298 3.00 -2.74 -10.69
C PHE A 298 4.14 -1.80 -10.27
N GLN A 299 4.39 -1.61 -8.98
CA GLN A 299 5.49 -0.75 -8.49
C GLN A 299 6.85 -1.26 -8.99
N VAL A 300 7.11 -2.56 -8.88
CA VAL A 300 8.36 -3.19 -9.35
C VAL A 300 8.49 -3.09 -10.86
N THR A 301 7.43 -3.38 -11.63
CA THR A 301 7.45 -3.25 -13.09
C THR A 301 7.67 -1.80 -13.53
N SER A 302 7.01 -0.84 -12.89
CA SER A 302 7.23 0.60 -13.15
C SER A 302 8.67 1.01 -12.80
N SER A 303 9.23 0.51 -11.70
CA SER A 303 10.60 0.80 -11.29
C SER A 303 11.61 0.28 -12.31
N TYR A 304 11.47 -0.97 -12.78
CA TYR A 304 12.34 -1.51 -13.82
C TYR A 304 12.14 -0.84 -15.18
N ILE A 305 10.93 -0.41 -15.56
CA ILE A 305 10.72 0.40 -16.77
C ILE A 305 11.44 1.75 -16.66
N CYS A 306 11.40 2.40 -15.50
CA CYS A 306 12.17 3.62 -15.26
C CYS A 306 13.69 3.37 -15.35
N VAL A 307 14.19 2.24 -14.85
CA VAL A 307 15.61 1.84 -15.00
C VAL A 307 15.97 1.61 -16.47
N CYS A 308 15.18 0.86 -17.23
CA CYS A 308 15.40 0.68 -18.68
C CYS A 308 15.41 2.03 -19.43
N SER A 309 14.56 2.97 -19.02
CA SER A 309 14.50 4.33 -19.60
C SER A 309 15.60 5.28 -19.11
N LEU A 310 16.37 4.93 -18.07
CA LEU A 310 17.57 5.66 -17.65
C LEU A 310 18.82 5.15 -18.39
N TYR A 311 18.82 3.87 -18.78
CA TYR A 311 19.83 3.25 -19.66
C TYR A 311 19.50 3.40 -21.15
N ASP A 312 18.71 4.41 -21.54
CA ASP A 312 18.30 4.69 -22.94
C ASP A 312 17.84 3.46 -23.76
N TRP A 313 17.22 2.48 -23.07
CA TRP A 313 16.79 1.17 -23.60
C TRP A 313 17.90 0.26 -24.14
N GLU A 314 19.15 0.43 -23.69
CA GLU A 314 20.26 -0.44 -24.05
C GLU A 314 20.00 -1.91 -23.67
N LEU A 315 20.21 -2.80 -24.64
CA LEU A 315 19.75 -4.17 -24.60
C LEU A 315 20.33 -5.01 -23.44
N PRO A 316 21.65 -5.01 -23.15
CA PRO A 316 22.18 -5.88 -22.09
C PRO A 316 21.74 -5.47 -20.68
N GLN A 317 21.64 -4.17 -20.39
CA GLN A 317 21.13 -3.61 -19.13
C GLN A 317 19.63 -3.90 -18.98
N CYS A 318 18.84 -3.71 -20.06
CA CYS A 318 17.42 -4.05 -20.06
C CYS A 318 17.17 -5.56 -19.82
N LEU A 319 18.01 -6.44 -20.37
CA LEU A 319 17.95 -7.88 -20.13
C LEU A 319 18.33 -8.26 -18.68
N MET A 320 19.29 -7.56 -18.08
CA MET A 320 19.63 -7.70 -16.66
C MET A 320 18.45 -7.27 -15.76
N ALA A 321 17.88 -6.09 -16.03
CA ALA A 321 16.69 -5.59 -15.34
C ALA A 321 15.48 -6.56 -15.48
N LEU A 322 15.29 -7.16 -16.66
CA LEU A 322 14.25 -8.18 -16.90
C LEU A 322 14.52 -9.48 -16.12
N SER A 323 15.77 -9.91 -15.98
CA SER A 323 16.15 -11.06 -15.15
C SER A 323 15.83 -10.81 -13.67
N TRP A 324 16.18 -9.62 -13.15
CA TRP A 324 15.83 -9.24 -11.78
C TRP A 324 14.32 -9.04 -11.56
N TRP A 325 13.59 -8.54 -12.57
CA TRP A 325 12.12 -8.50 -12.58
C TRP A 325 11.48 -9.89 -12.48
N LEU A 326 12.04 -10.89 -13.17
CA LEU A 326 11.62 -12.30 -13.06
C LEU A 326 11.87 -12.85 -11.65
N TRP A 327 13.04 -12.60 -11.06
CA TRP A 327 13.36 -13.02 -9.69
C TRP A 327 12.43 -12.38 -8.64
N ALA A 328 12.12 -11.08 -8.77
CA ALA A 328 11.15 -10.42 -7.89
C ALA A 328 9.75 -11.05 -8.01
N HIS A 329 9.28 -11.33 -9.24
CA HIS A 329 7.99 -11.99 -9.46
C HIS A 329 7.97 -13.46 -9.01
N TRP A 330 9.11 -14.17 -9.05
CA TRP A 330 9.24 -15.48 -8.43
C TRP A 330 9.06 -15.41 -6.91
N ILE A 331 9.73 -14.47 -6.22
CA ILE A 331 9.53 -14.26 -4.78
C ILE A 331 8.06 -13.95 -4.46
N PHE A 332 7.43 -13.04 -5.20
CA PHE A 332 6.00 -12.74 -5.00
C PHE A 332 5.08 -13.94 -5.27
N THR A 333 5.44 -14.84 -6.20
CA THR A 333 4.65 -16.04 -6.51
C THR A 333 4.95 -17.26 -5.64
N LEU A 334 5.97 -17.23 -4.77
CA LEU A 334 6.25 -18.32 -3.82
C LEU A 334 5.05 -18.65 -2.92
N ASP A 335 4.19 -17.68 -2.58
CA ASP A 335 2.96 -17.91 -1.80
C ASP A 335 1.85 -18.64 -2.57
N ALA A 336 1.99 -18.85 -3.88
CA ALA A 336 1.17 -19.80 -4.64
C ALA A 336 1.67 -21.25 -4.60
N LEU A 337 2.86 -21.50 -4.04
CA LEU A 337 3.43 -22.84 -3.85
C LEU A 337 2.97 -23.42 -2.50
N THR A 338 2.14 -24.48 -2.54
CA THR A 338 1.53 -25.08 -1.35
C THR A 338 2.57 -25.74 -0.41
N PRO A 339 2.29 -25.88 0.90
CA PRO A 339 3.20 -26.57 1.83
C PRO A 339 3.50 -28.03 1.42
N THR A 340 2.57 -28.71 0.75
CA THR A 340 2.80 -30.06 0.21
C THR A 340 3.81 -30.05 -0.95
N MET A 341 3.68 -29.13 -1.91
CA MET A 341 4.67 -29.03 -3.00
C MET A 341 6.02 -28.51 -2.50
N ARG A 342 6.04 -27.57 -1.54
CA ARG A 342 7.26 -27.15 -0.82
C ARG A 342 7.96 -28.36 -0.19
N SER A 343 7.22 -29.28 0.42
CA SER A 343 7.78 -30.51 1.01
C SER A 343 8.31 -31.49 -0.04
N MET A 344 7.63 -31.67 -1.18
CA MET A 344 8.09 -32.55 -2.25
C MET A 344 9.37 -32.02 -2.93
N LEU A 345 9.46 -30.70 -3.14
CA LEU A 345 10.65 -30.01 -3.65
C LEU A 345 11.77 -29.88 -2.59
N LYS A 346 11.56 -30.37 -1.35
CA LYS A 346 12.42 -30.13 -0.17
C LYS A 346 12.70 -28.64 0.12
N PHE A 347 11.92 -27.73 -0.48
CA PHE A 347 12.16 -26.29 -0.50
C PHE A 347 11.63 -25.63 0.78
N ARG A 348 12.55 -25.10 1.59
CA ARG A 348 12.23 -24.32 2.79
C ARG A 348 12.16 -22.83 2.43
N VAL A 349 11.14 -22.12 2.90
CA VAL A 349 10.94 -20.67 2.67
C VAL A 349 12.18 -19.85 3.05
N ARG A 350 12.96 -20.30 4.03
CA ARG A 350 14.24 -19.67 4.42
C ARG A 350 15.26 -19.57 3.27
N TYR A 351 15.18 -20.42 2.24
CA TYR A 351 16.05 -20.34 1.06
C TYR A 351 15.70 -19.19 0.10
N ALA A 352 14.50 -18.60 0.21
CA ALA A 352 14.16 -17.38 -0.52
C ALA A 352 14.75 -16.11 0.13
N ALA A 353 15.11 -16.15 1.43
CA ALA A 353 15.64 -14.99 2.12
C ALA A 353 17.02 -14.53 1.60
N PRO A 354 18.00 -15.41 1.30
CA PRO A 354 19.22 -15.01 0.60
C PRO A 354 18.96 -14.36 -0.76
N VAL A 355 18.01 -14.87 -1.54
CA VAL A 355 17.64 -14.30 -2.86
C VAL A 355 17.03 -12.91 -2.69
N LEU A 356 16.17 -12.72 -1.69
CA LEU A 356 15.62 -11.40 -1.34
C LEU A 356 16.70 -10.42 -0.88
N CYS A 357 17.66 -10.87 -0.05
CA CYS A 357 18.79 -10.05 0.35
C CYS A 357 19.68 -9.67 -0.83
N LEU A 358 19.94 -10.59 -1.77
CA LEU A 358 20.70 -10.29 -2.98
C LEU A 358 19.98 -9.28 -3.89
N LEU A 359 18.67 -9.42 -4.10
CA LEU A 359 17.85 -8.43 -4.81
C LEU A 359 17.88 -7.03 -4.15
N LEU A 360 17.86 -6.98 -2.81
CA LEU A 360 17.95 -5.73 -2.06
C LEU A 360 19.36 -5.11 -2.12
N ILE A 361 20.41 -5.93 -2.08
CA ILE A 361 21.81 -5.49 -2.24
C ILE A 361 22.05 -5.01 -3.68
N ASP A 362 21.52 -5.70 -4.69
CA ASP A 362 21.57 -5.29 -6.10
C ASP A 362 20.82 -3.97 -6.31
N HIS A 363 19.61 -3.81 -5.77
CA HIS A 363 18.90 -2.52 -5.82
C HIS A 363 19.68 -1.38 -5.16
N VAL A 364 20.31 -1.62 -4.00
CA VAL A 364 21.19 -0.63 -3.35
C VAL A 364 22.45 -0.38 -4.17
N GLY A 365 23.00 -1.41 -4.85
CA GLY A 365 24.17 -1.32 -5.72
C GLY A 365 23.91 -0.56 -7.03
N LEU A 366 22.75 -0.77 -7.66
CA LEU A 366 22.30 -0.06 -8.85
C LEU A 366 21.99 1.41 -8.52
N VAL A 367 21.37 1.68 -7.38
CA VAL A 367 21.24 3.05 -6.83
C VAL A 367 22.63 3.65 -6.55
N TYR A 368 23.55 2.89 -5.96
CA TYR A 368 24.92 3.36 -5.71
C TYR A 368 25.66 3.68 -7.02
N GLN A 369 25.56 2.84 -8.05
CA GLN A 369 26.20 3.08 -9.34
C GLN A 369 25.63 4.32 -10.04
N ILE A 370 24.30 4.41 -10.18
CA ILE A 370 23.63 5.54 -10.85
C ILE A 370 23.90 6.87 -10.12
N PHE A 371 23.86 6.90 -8.79
CA PHE A 371 23.98 8.16 -8.04
C PHE A 371 25.42 8.52 -7.61
N LEU A 372 26.26 7.55 -7.23
CA LEU A 372 27.56 7.82 -6.57
C LEU A 372 28.78 7.50 -7.44
N VAL A 373 28.67 6.60 -8.41
CA VAL A 373 29.75 6.34 -9.39
C VAL A 373 29.55 7.22 -10.62
N GLY A 374 28.37 7.13 -11.23
CA GLY A 374 28.13 7.57 -12.61
C GLY A 374 28.76 6.59 -13.60
N ASP A 375 28.05 6.22 -14.66
CA ASP A 375 28.63 5.32 -15.68
C ASP A 375 29.77 6.05 -16.42
N THR A 376 30.99 5.53 -16.25
CA THR A 376 32.21 6.02 -16.92
C THR A 376 32.28 5.57 -18.39
N THR A 377 31.14 5.34 -19.02
CA THR A 377 30.96 4.83 -20.38
C THR A 377 29.86 5.62 -21.08
N ARG A 378 30.16 6.89 -21.35
CA ARG A 378 29.47 7.79 -22.29
C ARG A 378 30.49 8.38 -23.26
#